data_AF-F7AYG8-F1
#
_entry.id   AF-F7AYG8-F1
#
_cell.length_a   1.000
_cell.length_b   1.000
_cell.length_c   1.000
_cell.angle_alpha   90.00
_cell.angle_beta   90.00
_cell.angle_gamma   90.00
#
_symmetry.space_group_name_H-M   'P 1'
#
loop_
_entity.id
_entity.type
_entity.pdbx_description
1 polymer ?
#
loop_
_entity_poly.entity_id
_entity_poly.type
_entity_poly.pdbx_seq_one_letter_code
_entity_poly.pdbx_strand_id
1 'polypeptide(L)'
;MGAVSCRQGQHTGVAAPHKQGHNIRGAWVQGWKSLWSGVGASRSGLEELWGLRGHQCLHQEPVEPAPRLVEKPLSEWPVPQFINLFLPEFPIRPLRGHQQLKILGLVAKGSFGTVLKVLDCGQKAVFAVKVVPKVKVLQRDILRQCKEEVSIQRQINHPFVHGLGDSWQGKRHLFIMCSYCSTDLYSLWSAVGCFAEASIRLFAAELVLVLCYLHDLGIIHRDVKMENILLDERGHLKLTDFGLSRHLPQGSQAYTICGTLQYMAPEVLSGGPYNHAADWWSLGVLLFSLATGKFPVTAERDHVAMLASVTHYDSEIPASLNQGLSRLLHELLCQNPLHRLRYLHHFQVHPFFRGVAFDPELLQKQPVNFVMETQATQPSPSESMLFKDFDCNLESYLVHPSLA
;
A
#
# COMPACT_ATOMS: atom_id res chain seq x y z
N MET A 1 -14.01 -57.07 -55.94
CA MET A 1 -15.39 -56.76 -56.42
C MET A 1 -15.96 -55.72 -55.47
N GLY A 2 -16.55 -54.60 -55.87
CA GLY A 2 -16.71 -53.95 -57.18
C GLY A 2 -17.21 -52.52 -56.95
N ALA A 3 -16.84 -51.55 -57.80
CA ALA A 3 -17.03 -50.12 -57.53
C ALA A 3 -18.11 -49.47 -58.42
N VAL A 4 -18.75 -48.40 -57.93
CA VAL A 4 -19.38 -47.27 -58.67
C VAL A 4 -19.34 -46.07 -57.68
N SER A 5 -18.60 -44.94 -57.85
CA SER A 5 -18.51 -43.92 -58.94
C SER A 5 -19.73 -42.97 -58.95
N CYS A 6 -19.70 -41.64 -59.21
CA CYS A 6 -18.69 -40.55 -59.21
C CYS A 6 -19.41 -39.19 -59.44
N ARG A 7 -18.66 -38.06 -59.32
CA ARG A 7 -18.77 -36.71 -59.98
C ARG A 7 -18.80 -35.53 -58.99
N GLN A 8 -17.73 -34.70 -58.90
CA GLN A 8 -17.26 -33.58 -59.77
C GLN A 8 -17.88 -32.21 -59.37
N GLY A 9 -17.14 -31.08 -59.22
CA GLY A 9 -15.68 -30.86 -59.18
C GLY A 9 -15.24 -29.37 -59.35
N GLN A 10 -13.97 -29.05 -59.01
CA GLN A 10 -13.09 -27.91 -59.43
C GLN A 10 -13.41 -26.48 -58.89
N HIS A 11 -12.47 -25.67 -58.33
CA HIS A 11 -11.17 -25.06 -58.79
C HIS A 11 -11.37 -23.97 -59.87
N THR A 12 -10.72 -22.78 -59.96
CA THR A 12 -9.56 -22.04 -59.34
C THR A 12 -9.94 -20.55 -59.02
N GLY A 13 -9.10 -19.60 -58.55
CA GLY A 13 -7.75 -19.59 -57.94
C GLY A 13 -6.85 -18.36 -58.27
N VAL A 14 -6.26 -17.71 -57.24
CA VAL A 14 -5.07 -16.78 -57.21
C VAL A 14 -5.17 -15.33 -57.78
N ALA A 15 -4.84 -14.34 -56.93
CA ALA A 15 -3.99 -13.16 -57.27
C ALA A 15 -3.51 -12.41 -56.00
N ALA A 16 -2.27 -11.92 -56.01
CA ALA A 16 -1.69 -11.02 -55.00
C ALA A 16 -1.15 -9.74 -55.69
N PRO A 17 -0.88 -8.66 -54.93
CA PRO A 17 0.22 -7.76 -55.26
C PRO A 17 1.21 -7.56 -54.09
N HIS A 18 2.32 -6.89 -54.39
CA HIS A 18 3.60 -7.00 -53.68
C HIS A 18 4.28 -5.62 -53.59
N LYS A 19 5.11 -5.37 -52.55
CA LYS A 19 6.06 -4.23 -52.38
C LYS A 19 5.39 -2.87 -52.05
N GLN A 20 6.04 -1.87 -51.42
CA GLN A 20 7.31 -1.70 -50.65
C GLN A 20 6.91 -1.16 -49.25
N GLY A 21 7.66 -1.19 -48.14
CA GLY A 21 9.11 -1.13 -47.93
C GLY A 21 9.56 0.30 -47.59
N HIS A 22 9.74 0.66 -46.31
CA HIS A 22 10.71 1.68 -45.86
C HIS A 22 10.92 1.72 -44.32
N ASN A 23 12.17 1.94 -43.91
CA ASN A 23 12.57 2.41 -42.58
C ASN A 23 11.98 3.80 -42.28
N ILE A 24 11.85 4.19 -40.98
CA ILE A 24 12.36 5.47 -40.43
C ILE A 24 12.25 5.53 -38.89
N ARG A 25 13.18 6.28 -38.28
CA ARG A 25 13.29 6.61 -36.85
C ARG A 25 12.43 7.83 -36.46
N GLY A 26 12.17 7.99 -35.16
CA GLY A 26 11.86 9.27 -34.52
C GLY A 26 10.35 9.55 -34.41
N ALA A 27 9.78 10.02 -33.30
CA ALA A 27 10.17 10.97 -32.24
C ALA A 27 9.55 12.39 -32.43
N TRP A 28 9.01 12.91 -31.32
CA TRP A 28 8.68 14.30 -31.00
C TRP A 28 7.34 14.94 -31.46
N VAL A 29 6.65 15.47 -30.43
CA VAL A 29 6.16 16.87 -30.30
C VAL A 29 4.68 17.23 -30.57
N GLN A 30 3.98 17.43 -29.43
CA GLN A 30 3.02 18.50 -29.07
C GLN A 30 1.62 18.57 -29.72
N GLY A 31 0.70 19.17 -28.96
CA GLY A 31 -0.60 19.61 -29.50
C GLY A 31 -1.65 20.16 -28.52
N TRP A 32 -1.50 20.08 -27.20
CA TRP A 32 -2.53 20.57 -26.26
C TRP A 32 -2.25 21.98 -25.69
N LYS A 33 -2.75 22.99 -26.41
CA LYS A 33 -3.05 24.35 -25.92
C LYS A 33 -4.29 24.91 -26.64
N SER A 34 -5.43 24.95 -25.97
CA SER A 34 -6.55 25.85 -26.26
C SER A 34 -7.41 26.03 -25.01
N LEU A 35 -8.29 27.05 -25.01
CA LEU A 35 -8.84 27.73 -23.82
C LEU A 35 -7.73 28.57 -23.14
N TRP A 36 -7.78 29.91 -23.06
CA TRP A 36 -8.93 30.83 -23.06
C TRP A 36 -8.67 32.13 -23.86
N SER A 37 -9.60 32.50 -24.73
CA SER A 37 -9.95 33.88 -25.17
C SER A 37 -11.21 33.79 -26.06
N GLY A 38 -12.14 34.75 -26.14
CA GLY A 38 -12.37 35.95 -25.34
C GLY A 38 -13.38 36.89 -26.06
N VAL A 39 -14.50 37.23 -25.44
CA VAL A 39 -15.53 38.22 -25.86
C VAL A 39 -16.24 38.69 -24.57
N GLY A 40 -16.68 39.92 -24.34
CA GLY A 40 -16.69 41.19 -25.10
C GLY A 40 -17.64 42.18 -24.36
N ALA A 41 -17.36 43.48 -24.37
CA ALA A 41 -17.87 44.43 -23.35
C ALA A 41 -19.14 45.23 -23.72
N SER A 42 -19.71 45.95 -22.73
CA SER A 42 -20.42 47.23 -22.96
C SER A 42 -20.34 48.16 -21.73
N ARG A 43 -20.64 49.47 -21.91
CA ARG A 43 -20.36 50.58 -20.95
C ARG A 43 -21.60 51.40 -20.56
N SER A 44 -21.72 51.73 -19.27
CA SER A 44 -22.18 53.01 -18.67
C SER A 44 -22.12 52.86 -17.13
N GLY A 45 -21.88 53.86 -16.28
CA GLY A 45 -21.72 55.30 -16.47
C GLY A 45 -22.67 56.06 -15.54
N LEU A 46 -22.20 56.52 -14.37
CA LEU A 46 -22.80 57.56 -13.51
C LEU A 46 -21.85 57.93 -12.35
N GLU A 47 -22.07 59.10 -11.74
CA GLU A 47 -21.04 59.92 -11.07
C GLU A 47 -21.15 60.00 -9.53
N GLU A 48 -20.14 60.67 -8.95
CA GLU A 48 -20.14 61.49 -7.72
C GLU A 48 -20.68 60.96 -6.37
N LEU A 49 -19.85 61.13 -5.32
CA LEU A 49 -20.23 61.95 -4.17
C LEU A 49 -19.01 62.43 -3.34
N TRP A 50 -18.83 63.77 -3.38
CA TRP A 50 -18.15 64.70 -2.46
C TRP A 50 -17.54 64.20 -1.13
N GLY A 51 -16.41 64.80 -0.70
CA GLY A 51 -15.90 64.59 0.67
C GLY A 51 -14.64 65.36 1.13
N LEU A 52 -14.45 66.63 0.76
CA LEU A 52 -13.31 67.45 1.22
C LEU A 52 -13.29 67.67 2.75
N ARG A 53 -12.12 67.47 3.38
CA ARG A 53 -11.56 68.35 4.44
C ARG A 53 -10.08 68.04 4.64
N GLY A 54 -9.24 69.06 4.52
CA GLY A 54 -7.81 68.99 4.86
C GLY A 54 -7.46 69.92 6.00
N HIS A 55 -6.27 69.76 6.56
CA HIS A 55 -5.46 70.79 7.24
C HIS A 55 -3.99 70.35 7.06
N GLN A 56 -3.21 71.07 6.26
CA GLN A 56 -2.40 72.25 6.60
C GLN A 56 -0.98 71.88 7.06
N CYS A 57 0.01 72.36 6.30
CA CYS A 57 1.44 72.10 6.45
C CYS A 57 2.10 73.07 7.45
N LEU A 58 3.11 72.60 8.18
CA LEU A 58 4.20 73.43 8.71
C LEU A 58 5.53 72.65 8.64
N HIS A 59 6.62 73.35 8.31
CA HIS A 59 7.92 72.80 7.90
C HIS A 59 8.77 72.19 9.03
N GLN A 60 9.58 71.17 8.69
CA GLN A 60 11.06 71.16 8.84
C GLN A 60 11.69 69.92 8.17
N GLU A 61 12.88 70.09 7.55
CA GLU A 61 13.68 69.00 6.94
C GLU A 61 14.76 68.46 7.95
N PRO A 62 15.72 67.59 7.55
CA PRO A 62 15.51 66.14 7.45
C PRO A 62 16.50 65.35 8.33
N VAL A 63 16.10 64.17 8.82
CA VAL A 63 17.02 63.21 9.44
C VAL A 63 16.66 61.81 8.95
N GLU A 64 17.56 61.16 8.21
CA GLU A 64 17.42 59.75 7.84
C GLU A 64 17.56 58.84 9.08
N PRO A 65 16.56 57.98 9.38
CA PRO A 65 16.76 56.82 10.23
C PRO A 65 17.20 55.64 9.36
N ALA A 66 18.29 54.97 9.75
CA ALA A 66 18.81 53.79 9.06
C ALA A 66 17.72 52.75 8.75
N PRO A 67 17.80 52.03 7.61
CA PRO A 67 16.77 51.06 7.23
C PRO A 67 16.68 49.97 8.30
N ARG A 68 15.50 49.85 8.91
CA ARG A 68 15.20 48.76 9.83
C ARG A 68 15.37 47.44 9.09
N LEU A 69 16.25 46.57 9.60
CA LEU A 69 16.36 45.19 9.15
C LEU A 69 15.03 44.48 9.45
N VAL A 70 14.16 44.44 8.45
CA VAL A 70 13.03 43.51 8.42
C VAL A 70 13.65 42.13 8.26
N GLU A 71 13.61 41.33 9.32
CA GLU A 71 13.95 39.91 9.24
C GLU A 71 13.01 39.26 8.22
N LYS A 72 13.55 38.92 7.05
CA LYS A 72 12.81 38.12 6.07
C LYS A 72 12.52 36.76 6.69
N PRO A 73 11.28 36.23 6.56
CA PRO A 73 11.01 34.83 6.82
C PRO A 73 11.97 33.96 6.00
N LEU A 74 12.45 32.87 6.60
CA LEU A 74 13.24 31.85 5.91
C LEU A 74 12.35 31.03 4.97
N SER A 75 11.99 31.59 3.82
CA SER A 75 11.28 30.90 2.75
C SER A 75 11.90 31.21 1.38
N GLU A 76 11.71 30.27 0.44
CA GLU A 76 12.01 30.43 -1.00
C GLU A 76 13.49 30.38 -1.44
N TRP A 77 14.27 29.44 -0.89
CA TRP A 77 15.22 28.74 -1.76
C TRP A 77 14.48 27.61 -2.50
N PRO A 78 14.62 27.50 -3.84
CA PRO A 78 13.94 26.44 -4.59
C PRO A 78 14.49 25.08 -4.16
N VAL A 79 13.67 24.33 -3.41
CA VAL A 79 13.96 22.96 -3.00
C VAL A 79 14.32 22.15 -4.25
N PRO A 80 15.49 21.46 -4.30
CA PRO A 80 15.92 20.71 -5.46
C PRO A 80 14.81 19.82 -6.02
N GLN A 81 14.61 19.81 -7.34
CA GLN A 81 13.47 19.15 -7.97
C GLN A 81 13.30 17.68 -7.53
N PHE A 82 14.40 16.95 -7.32
CA PHE A 82 14.38 15.56 -6.86
C PHE A 82 13.79 15.37 -5.44
N ILE A 83 13.82 16.40 -4.58
CA ILE A 83 13.26 16.38 -3.23
C ILE A 83 11.75 16.66 -3.28
N ASN A 84 11.32 17.62 -4.11
CA ASN A 84 9.90 17.89 -4.38
C ASN A 84 9.17 16.65 -4.92
N LEU A 85 9.90 15.73 -5.56
CA LEU A 85 9.50 14.35 -5.87
C LEU A 85 8.55 13.73 -4.83
N PHE A 86 9.00 13.77 -3.58
CA PHE A 86 8.47 12.94 -2.49
C PHE A 86 7.68 13.74 -1.44
N LEU A 87 7.51 15.05 -1.62
CA LEU A 87 6.65 15.89 -0.76
C LEU A 87 5.17 15.78 -1.18
N PRO A 88 4.21 15.95 -0.25
CA PRO A 88 4.38 16.19 1.19
C PRO A 88 4.55 14.91 2.05
N GLU A 89 4.39 13.71 1.49
CA GLU A 89 4.35 12.44 2.24
C GLU A 89 5.66 12.12 2.96
N PHE A 90 6.79 12.45 2.32
CA PHE A 90 8.13 12.34 2.87
C PHE A 90 8.76 13.73 3.05
N PRO A 91 8.48 14.46 4.15
CA PRO A 91 9.16 15.69 4.49
C PRO A 91 10.68 15.51 4.64
N ILE A 92 11.43 16.61 4.53
CA ILE A 92 12.83 16.66 4.99
C ILE A 92 12.80 16.80 6.51
N ARG A 93 13.42 15.85 7.23
CA ARG A 93 13.53 15.94 8.69
C ARG A 93 14.57 17.03 9.07
N PRO A 94 14.23 18.06 9.86
CA PRO A 94 15.19 19.07 10.28
C PRO A 94 16.23 18.50 11.27
N LEU A 95 17.46 19.00 11.20
CA LEU A 95 18.59 18.54 12.04
C LEU A 95 18.46 18.87 13.55
N ARG A 96 17.53 19.74 13.95
CA ARG A 96 17.48 20.31 15.31
C ARG A 96 16.55 19.50 16.22
N GLY A 97 17.14 18.91 17.27
CA GLY A 97 16.47 18.04 18.24
C GLY A 97 16.78 16.57 17.96
N HIS A 98 17.83 16.03 18.58
CA HIS A 98 18.31 14.69 18.30
C HIS A 98 17.35 13.59 18.80
N GLN A 99 16.35 13.22 17.97
CA GLN A 99 15.85 11.85 17.95
C GLN A 99 16.99 10.95 17.49
N GLN A 100 17.80 10.48 18.45
CA GLN A 100 18.91 9.59 18.19
C GLN A 100 18.34 8.20 17.86
N LEU A 101 18.16 7.95 16.57
CA LEU A 101 17.76 6.64 16.05
C LEU A 101 18.96 5.69 16.08
N LYS A 102 18.91 4.66 16.92
CA LYS A 102 19.94 3.62 17.02
C LYS A 102 19.47 2.35 16.30
N ILE A 103 20.14 1.98 15.22
CA ILE A 103 19.91 0.70 14.53
C ILE A 103 20.29 -0.43 15.49
N LEU A 104 19.35 -1.33 15.75
CA LEU A 104 19.54 -2.54 16.57
C LEU A 104 19.87 -3.75 15.71
N GLY A 105 19.30 -3.84 14.50
CA GLY A 105 19.56 -4.96 13.58
C GLY A 105 18.75 -4.90 12.27
N LEU A 106 18.99 -5.88 11.41
CA LEU A 106 18.20 -6.13 10.19
C LEU A 106 16.97 -6.97 10.54
N VAL A 107 15.79 -6.58 10.06
CA VAL A 107 14.55 -7.39 10.17
C VAL A 107 14.32 -8.16 8.88
N ALA A 108 14.28 -7.46 7.75
CA ALA A 108 13.99 -8.07 6.45
C ALA A 108 14.67 -7.32 5.29
N LYS A 109 14.88 -8.01 4.18
CA LYS A 109 15.39 -7.42 2.93
C LYS A 109 14.45 -7.76 1.79
N GLY A 110 13.52 -6.85 1.49
CA GLY A 110 12.50 -7.03 0.47
C GLY A 110 12.94 -6.58 -0.92
N SER A 111 12.03 -6.75 -1.89
CA SER A 111 12.24 -6.32 -3.28
C SER A 111 12.43 -4.80 -3.41
N PHE A 112 11.74 -4.01 -2.58
CA PHE A 112 11.71 -2.54 -2.62
C PHE A 112 12.80 -1.89 -1.75
N GLY A 113 13.13 -2.49 -0.60
CA GLY A 113 13.99 -1.87 0.41
C GLY A 113 14.38 -2.82 1.54
N THR A 114 15.01 -2.25 2.56
CA THR A 114 15.49 -2.96 3.76
C THR A 114 14.69 -2.51 4.97
N VAL A 115 14.19 -3.43 5.78
CA VAL A 115 13.52 -3.12 7.06
C VAL A 115 14.51 -3.32 8.20
N LEU A 116 14.73 -2.26 8.98
CA LEU A 116 15.65 -2.25 10.12
C LEU A 116 14.89 -2.15 11.44
N LYS A 117 15.37 -2.82 12.48
CA LYS A 117 14.92 -2.64 13.86
C LYS A 117 15.67 -1.45 14.43
N VAL A 118 14.96 -0.44 14.91
CA VAL A 118 15.54 0.85 15.34
C VAL A 118 14.97 1.25 16.69
N LEU A 119 15.82 1.61 17.64
CA LEU A 119 15.44 2.28 18.88
C LEU A 119 15.41 3.79 18.64
N ASP A 120 14.28 4.45 18.89
CA ASP A 120 14.26 5.90 19.07
C ASP A 120 14.61 6.21 20.52
N CYS A 121 15.81 6.75 20.78
CA CYS A 121 16.24 7.09 22.13
C CYS A 121 15.41 8.21 22.79
N GLY A 122 14.75 9.07 22.01
CA GLY A 122 13.88 10.13 22.51
C GLY A 122 12.54 9.58 22.99
N GLN A 123 11.93 8.68 22.20
CA GLN A 123 10.68 7.99 22.56
C GLN A 123 10.89 6.80 23.51
N LYS A 124 12.14 6.31 23.62
CA LYS A 124 12.52 5.07 24.33
C LYS A 124 11.76 3.82 23.85
N ALA A 125 11.37 3.82 22.57
CA ALA A 125 10.56 2.77 21.95
C ALA A 125 11.24 2.20 20.70
N VAL A 126 10.90 0.95 20.37
CA VAL A 126 11.48 0.20 19.24
C VAL A 126 10.52 0.20 18.07
N PHE A 127 11.06 0.46 16.88
CA PHE A 127 10.33 0.65 15.63
C PHE A 127 10.92 -0.20 14.50
N ALA A 128 10.11 -0.47 13.49
CA ALA A 128 10.54 -1.01 12.20
C ALA A 128 10.66 0.16 11.20
N VAL A 129 11.86 0.35 10.62
CA VAL A 129 12.12 1.40 9.63
C VAL A 129 12.40 0.77 8.27
N LYS A 130 11.46 0.93 7.33
CA LYS A 130 11.55 0.53 5.91
C LYS A 130 12.35 1.61 5.16
N VAL A 131 13.57 1.26 4.74
CA VAL A 131 14.53 2.10 4.02
C VAL A 131 14.46 1.80 2.53
N VAL A 132 14.00 2.76 1.72
CA VAL A 132 13.73 2.57 0.29
C VAL A 132 14.65 3.50 -0.55
N PRO A 133 15.57 2.98 -1.37
CA PRO A 133 16.44 3.82 -2.20
C PRO A 133 15.65 4.59 -3.27
N LYS A 134 15.77 5.93 -3.28
CA LYS A 134 15.13 6.83 -4.25
C LYS A 134 15.43 6.45 -5.71
N VAL A 135 16.65 6.00 -6.00
CA VAL A 135 17.03 5.46 -7.32
C VAL A 135 16.19 4.25 -7.72
N LYS A 136 15.88 3.32 -6.80
CA LYS A 136 14.99 2.18 -7.09
C LYS A 136 13.54 2.63 -7.30
N VAL A 137 13.09 3.65 -6.55
CA VAL A 137 11.74 4.21 -6.70
C VAL A 137 11.54 4.78 -8.11
N LEU A 138 12.51 5.56 -8.59
CA LEU A 138 12.47 6.17 -9.92
C LEU A 138 12.70 5.13 -11.04
N GLN A 139 13.65 4.20 -10.89
CA GLN A 139 13.93 3.17 -11.90
C GLN A 139 12.78 2.19 -12.14
N ARG A 140 11.87 2.03 -11.17
CA ARG A 140 10.71 1.13 -11.25
C ARG A 140 9.37 1.86 -11.45
N ASP A 141 9.39 3.18 -11.56
CA ASP A 141 8.19 4.04 -11.64
C ASP A 141 7.18 3.84 -10.48
N ILE A 142 7.68 3.48 -9.29
CA ILE A 142 6.84 3.23 -8.10
C ILE A 142 6.70 4.48 -7.20
N LEU A 143 7.03 5.68 -7.70
CA LEU A 143 6.94 6.92 -6.94
C LEU A 143 5.54 7.16 -6.38
N ARG A 144 4.53 7.04 -7.22
CA ARG A 144 3.13 7.19 -6.84
C ARG A 144 2.75 6.17 -5.76
N GLN A 145 3.13 4.91 -5.96
CA GLN A 145 2.85 3.80 -5.04
C GLN A 145 3.46 4.05 -3.65
N CYS A 146 4.71 4.51 -3.56
CA CYS A 146 5.34 4.84 -2.28
C CYS A 146 4.67 6.02 -1.56
N LYS A 147 4.10 6.99 -2.29
CA LYS A 147 3.35 8.11 -1.71
C LYS A 147 1.95 7.68 -1.29
N GLU A 148 1.28 6.84 -2.09
CA GLU A 148 -0.01 6.22 -1.75
C GLU A 148 0.10 5.35 -0.49
N GLU A 149 1.15 4.54 -0.32
CA GLU A 149 1.43 3.74 0.88
C GLU A 149 1.37 4.60 2.16
N VAL A 150 2.18 5.67 2.22
CA VAL A 150 2.23 6.59 3.37
C VAL A 150 0.92 7.35 3.54
N SER A 151 0.34 7.85 2.45
CA SER A 151 -0.89 8.65 2.49
C SER A 151 -2.09 7.84 3.00
N ILE A 152 -2.22 6.58 2.56
CA ILE A 152 -3.24 5.63 3.03
C ILE A 152 -3.00 5.29 4.50
N GLN A 153 -1.79 4.86 4.86
CA GLN A 153 -1.50 4.42 6.23
C GLN A 153 -1.64 5.56 7.26
N ARG A 154 -1.43 6.82 6.86
CA ARG A 154 -1.65 8.02 7.69
C ARG A 154 -3.13 8.37 7.90
N GLN A 155 -4.03 7.93 7.01
CA GLN A 155 -5.49 8.14 7.13
C GLN A 155 -6.17 7.08 8.00
N ILE A 156 -5.54 5.92 8.17
CA ILE A 156 -6.10 4.77 8.87
C ILE A 156 -5.85 4.87 10.37
N ASN A 157 -6.92 4.76 11.16
CA ASN A 157 -6.86 4.60 12.61
C ASN A 157 -7.74 3.41 13.03
N HIS A 158 -7.14 2.24 13.18
CA HIS A 158 -7.84 1.00 13.51
C HIS A 158 -6.93 0.07 14.33
N PRO A 159 -7.41 -0.55 15.43
CA PRO A 159 -6.57 -1.29 16.39
C PRO A 159 -5.95 -2.59 15.84
N PHE A 160 -6.44 -3.10 14.71
CA PHE A 160 -5.87 -4.25 13.97
C PHE A 160 -5.07 -3.84 12.72
N VAL A 161 -4.72 -2.55 12.59
CA VAL A 161 -3.80 -2.05 11.55
C VAL A 161 -2.46 -1.70 12.19
N HIS A 162 -1.38 -1.95 11.45
CA HIS A 162 -0.05 -1.56 11.84
C HIS A 162 0.14 -0.04 11.74
N GLY A 163 0.35 0.63 12.87
CA GLY A 163 0.42 2.09 12.94
C GLY A 163 1.66 2.68 12.26
N LEU A 164 1.44 3.69 11.42
CA LEU A 164 2.51 4.57 10.92
C LEU A 164 2.93 5.52 12.05
N GLY A 165 4.23 5.49 12.40
CA GLY A 165 4.82 6.42 13.36
C GLY A 165 5.34 7.71 12.71
N ASP A 166 6.16 7.58 11.66
CA ASP A 166 6.71 8.72 10.91
C ASP A 166 7.11 8.32 9.48
N SER A 167 7.29 9.29 8.59
CA SER A 167 7.87 9.10 7.27
C SER A 167 8.64 10.33 6.82
N TRP A 168 9.85 10.14 6.29
CA TRP A 168 10.71 11.25 5.86
C TRP A 168 11.62 10.84 4.70
N GLN A 169 12.26 11.83 4.06
CA GLN A 169 13.28 11.59 3.04
C GLN A 169 14.66 12.07 3.51
N GLY A 170 15.69 11.31 3.14
CA GLY A 170 17.10 11.70 3.29
C GLY A 170 17.75 11.96 1.93
N LYS A 171 19.08 11.79 1.91
CA LYS A 171 19.96 11.83 0.73
C LYS A 171 19.42 11.07 -0.48
N ARG A 172 19.55 9.75 -0.31
CA ARG A 172 19.46 8.66 -1.27
C ARG A 172 18.26 7.76 -0.96
N HIS A 173 17.66 7.88 0.22
CA HIS A 173 16.59 7.01 0.70
C HIS A 173 15.32 7.77 1.11
N LEU A 174 14.20 7.06 1.05
CA LEU A 174 12.97 7.34 1.78
C LEU A 174 12.90 6.41 2.99
N PHE A 175 12.22 6.87 4.03
CA PHE A 175 12.04 6.16 5.29
C PHE A 175 10.57 6.14 5.65
N ILE A 176 10.07 4.95 6.00
CA ILE A 176 8.74 4.73 6.59
C ILE A 176 8.99 4.02 7.92
N MET A 177 8.52 4.60 9.02
CA MET A 177 8.75 4.15 10.39
C MET A 177 7.41 3.73 10.99
N CYS A 178 7.27 2.46 11.32
CA CYS A 178 6.11 1.88 11.98
C CYS A 178 6.53 1.31 13.34
N SER A 179 5.57 0.96 14.20
CA SER A 179 5.85 0.16 15.40
C SER A 179 6.66 -1.11 15.08
N TYR A 180 7.35 -1.67 16.05
CA TYR A 180 8.00 -2.97 15.88
C TYR A 180 7.10 -4.10 16.36
N CYS A 181 6.88 -5.09 15.50
CA CYS A 181 6.32 -6.39 15.89
C CYS A 181 7.43 -7.45 15.82
N SER A 182 7.38 -8.44 16.71
CA SER A 182 8.43 -9.46 16.84
C SER A 182 8.41 -10.48 15.71
N THR A 183 7.23 -10.80 15.19
CA THR A 183 7.01 -11.86 14.21
C THR A 183 5.79 -11.57 13.32
N ASP A 184 5.65 -12.34 12.26
CA ASP A 184 4.51 -12.36 11.34
C ASP A 184 3.73 -13.69 11.45
N LEU A 185 2.50 -13.68 10.94
CA LEU A 185 1.60 -14.82 10.98
C LEU A 185 2.09 -16.01 10.14
N TYR A 186 2.88 -15.78 9.09
CA TYR A 186 3.48 -16.84 8.27
C TYR A 186 4.57 -17.57 9.05
N SER A 187 5.42 -16.84 9.76
CA SER A 187 6.46 -17.39 10.64
C SER A 187 5.86 -18.24 11.77
N LEU A 188 4.75 -17.80 12.37
CA LEU A 188 4.00 -18.59 13.34
C LEU A 188 3.38 -19.85 12.69
N TRP A 189 2.73 -19.70 11.53
CA TRP A 189 2.13 -20.81 10.79
C TRP A 189 3.16 -21.87 10.37
N SER A 190 4.34 -21.45 9.90
CA SER A 190 5.45 -22.34 9.54
C SER A 190 6.01 -23.13 10.74
N ALA A 191 5.90 -22.59 11.95
CA ALA A 191 6.35 -23.25 13.19
C ALA A 191 5.30 -24.19 13.80
N VAL A 192 4.01 -23.83 13.73
CA VAL A 192 2.90 -24.54 14.41
C VAL A 192 2.12 -25.47 13.46
N GLY A 193 2.08 -25.16 12.16
CA GLY A 193 1.25 -25.85 11.18
C GLY A 193 -0.22 -25.43 11.27
N CYS A 194 -1.10 -26.35 11.64
CA CYS A 194 -2.54 -26.12 11.72
C CYS A 194 -2.94 -25.43 13.03
N PHE A 195 -3.80 -24.42 12.97
CA PHE A 195 -4.26 -23.68 14.14
C PHE A 195 -5.57 -24.23 14.72
N ALA A 196 -5.75 -24.08 16.03
CA ALA A 196 -7.02 -24.41 16.67
C ALA A 196 -8.15 -23.49 16.18
N GLU A 197 -9.37 -24.04 16.07
CA GLU A 197 -10.54 -23.32 15.54
C GLU A 197 -10.82 -22.01 16.29
N ALA A 198 -10.59 -21.97 17.61
CA ALA A 198 -10.76 -20.76 18.42
C ALA A 198 -9.81 -19.62 17.99
N SER A 199 -8.54 -19.95 17.69
CA SER A 199 -7.54 -19.00 17.20
C SER A 199 -7.90 -18.52 15.80
N ILE A 200 -8.30 -19.43 14.91
CA ILE A 200 -8.77 -19.10 13.54
C ILE A 200 -9.99 -18.17 13.61
N ARG A 201 -10.93 -18.42 14.53
CA ARG A 201 -12.12 -17.59 14.71
C ARG A 201 -11.79 -16.18 15.20
N LEU A 202 -10.87 -16.05 16.15
CA LEU A 202 -10.37 -14.75 16.61
C LEU A 202 -9.71 -13.99 15.45
N PHE A 203 -8.73 -14.61 14.78
CA PHE A 203 -7.96 -13.98 13.70
C PHE A 203 -8.85 -13.61 12.51
N ALA A 204 -9.83 -14.45 12.18
CA ALA A 204 -10.84 -14.12 11.17
C ALA A 204 -11.72 -12.92 11.58
N ALA A 205 -12.11 -12.79 12.86
CA ALA A 205 -12.90 -11.65 13.33
C ALA A 205 -12.11 -10.34 13.31
N GLU A 206 -10.84 -10.37 13.73
CA GLU A 206 -9.93 -9.22 13.66
C GLU A 206 -9.70 -8.77 12.20
N LEU A 207 -9.48 -9.73 11.28
CA LEU A 207 -9.31 -9.47 9.86
C LEU A 207 -10.59 -8.97 9.17
N VAL A 208 -11.77 -9.49 9.54
CA VAL A 208 -13.06 -8.99 9.03
C VAL A 208 -13.27 -7.52 9.42
N LEU A 209 -12.98 -7.14 10.68
CA LEU A 209 -13.14 -5.77 11.13
C LEU A 209 -12.25 -4.79 10.37
N VAL A 210 -10.96 -5.12 10.19
CA VAL A 210 -10.05 -4.25 9.43
C VAL A 210 -10.41 -4.17 7.94
N LEU A 211 -10.80 -5.28 7.32
CA LEU A 211 -11.18 -5.25 5.90
C LEU A 211 -12.48 -4.46 5.67
N CYS A 212 -13.50 -4.61 6.52
CA CYS A 212 -14.68 -3.75 6.45
C CYS A 212 -14.30 -2.27 6.63
N TYR A 213 -13.51 -1.93 7.65
CA TYR A 213 -13.05 -0.55 7.88
C TYR A 213 -12.31 0.05 6.68
N LEU A 214 -11.41 -0.69 6.05
CA LEU A 214 -10.70 -0.23 4.85
C LEU A 214 -11.64 -0.06 3.66
N HIS A 215 -12.56 -1.01 3.43
CA HIS A 215 -13.49 -0.98 2.32
C HIS A 215 -14.51 0.16 2.46
N ASP A 216 -14.94 0.50 3.68
CA ASP A 216 -15.82 1.63 3.99
C ASP A 216 -15.12 2.99 3.75
N LEU A 217 -13.80 3.06 3.95
CA LEU A 217 -12.97 4.21 3.53
C LEU A 217 -12.69 4.23 2.01
N GLY A 218 -13.17 3.24 1.24
CA GLY A 218 -12.88 3.11 -0.18
C GLY A 218 -11.42 2.75 -0.46
N ILE A 219 -10.78 1.97 0.41
CA ILE A 219 -9.41 1.48 0.28
C ILE A 219 -9.43 -0.03 0.05
N ILE A 220 -8.80 -0.51 -1.01
CA ILE A 220 -8.56 -1.94 -1.27
C ILE A 220 -7.12 -2.30 -0.93
N HIS A 221 -6.89 -3.41 -0.23
CA HIS A 221 -5.56 -3.79 0.27
C HIS A 221 -4.70 -4.44 -0.82
N ARG A 222 -5.26 -5.39 -1.57
CA ARG A 222 -4.69 -6.14 -2.71
C ARG A 222 -3.51 -7.10 -2.44
N ASP A 223 -3.00 -7.16 -1.22
CA ASP A 223 -1.97 -8.14 -0.82
C ASP A 223 -2.20 -8.64 0.60
N VAL A 224 -3.44 -9.07 0.91
CA VAL A 224 -3.78 -9.71 2.19
C VAL A 224 -3.16 -11.11 2.20
N LYS A 225 -2.18 -11.33 3.07
CA LYS A 225 -1.44 -12.60 3.22
C LYS A 225 -0.82 -12.71 4.61
N MET A 226 -0.41 -13.92 4.99
CA MET A 226 0.13 -14.19 6.32
C MET A 226 1.43 -13.40 6.61
N GLU A 227 2.25 -13.15 5.59
CA GLU A 227 3.48 -12.36 5.68
C GLU A 227 3.21 -10.85 5.92
N ASN A 228 2.03 -10.36 5.54
CA ASN A 228 1.59 -8.97 5.73
C ASN A 228 0.70 -8.81 6.98
N ILE A 229 0.67 -9.80 7.85
CA ILE A 229 -0.06 -9.77 9.12
C ILE A 229 0.95 -9.99 10.24
N LEU A 230 1.27 -8.92 10.95
CA LEU A 230 2.17 -8.97 12.10
C LEU A 230 1.41 -9.35 13.36
N LEU A 231 2.12 -9.86 14.36
CA LEU A 231 1.57 -10.19 15.67
C LEU A 231 2.18 -9.27 16.72
N ASP A 232 1.34 -8.57 17.49
CA ASP A 232 1.79 -7.70 18.57
C ASP A 232 2.25 -8.48 19.81
N GLU A 233 2.71 -7.75 20.84
CA GLU A 233 3.22 -8.31 22.10
C GLU A 233 2.16 -9.11 22.89
N ARG A 234 0.87 -8.92 22.56
CA ARG A 234 -0.27 -9.65 23.14
C ARG A 234 -0.79 -10.75 22.20
N GLY A 235 -0.19 -10.88 21.02
CA GLY A 235 -0.51 -11.88 20.00
C GLY A 235 -1.69 -11.52 19.08
N HIS A 236 -2.19 -10.28 19.11
CA HIS A 236 -3.25 -9.82 18.20
C HIS A 236 -2.68 -9.36 16.86
N LEU A 237 -3.52 -9.40 15.82
CA LEU A 237 -3.11 -9.12 14.45
C LEU A 237 -2.93 -7.62 14.19
N LYS A 238 -1.92 -7.28 13.39
CA LYS A 238 -1.70 -5.97 12.77
C LYS A 238 -1.50 -6.14 11.27
N LEU A 239 -2.49 -5.78 10.46
CA LEU A 239 -2.36 -5.73 9.01
C LEU A 239 -1.34 -4.64 8.60
N THR A 240 -0.36 -5.00 7.76
CA THR A 240 0.75 -4.13 7.35
C THR A 240 0.99 -4.18 5.84
N ASP A 241 1.92 -3.36 5.36
CA ASP A 241 2.37 -3.23 3.96
C ASP A 241 1.28 -2.79 2.98
N PHE A 242 0.78 -1.58 3.20
CA PHE A 242 -0.10 -0.84 2.29
C PHE A 242 0.59 -0.46 0.96
N GLY A 243 1.79 -0.98 0.68
CA GLY A 243 2.54 -0.74 -0.54
C GLY A 243 1.81 -1.16 -1.81
N LEU A 244 0.86 -2.11 -1.74
CA LEU A 244 -0.02 -2.45 -2.86
C LEU A 244 -1.46 -1.94 -2.70
N SER A 245 -1.78 -1.27 -1.60
CA SER A 245 -3.12 -0.70 -1.40
C SER A 245 -3.39 0.48 -2.34
N ARG A 246 -4.65 0.83 -2.52
CA ARG A 246 -5.06 2.04 -3.25
C ARG A 246 -6.43 2.52 -2.81
N HIS A 247 -6.67 3.81 -3.00
CA HIS A 247 -8.03 4.33 -3.06
C HIS A 247 -8.77 3.75 -4.29
N LEU A 248 -9.95 3.23 -4.04
CA LEU A 248 -10.89 2.66 -4.99
C LEU A 248 -12.33 2.99 -4.50
N PRO A 249 -12.89 4.15 -4.87
CA PRO A 249 -14.22 4.55 -4.42
C PRO A 249 -15.30 3.51 -4.77
N GLN A 250 -16.38 3.46 -3.99
CA GLN A 250 -17.48 2.52 -4.22
C GLN A 250 -18.00 2.59 -5.67
N GLY A 251 -18.19 1.42 -6.30
CA GLY A 251 -18.55 1.31 -7.72
C GLY A 251 -17.37 1.41 -8.71
N SER A 252 -16.18 1.83 -8.27
CA SER A 252 -14.97 1.84 -9.10
C SER A 252 -14.37 0.44 -9.26
N GLN A 253 -13.54 0.27 -10.29
CA GLN A 253 -12.83 -0.98 -10.60
C GLN A 253 -11.32 -0.74 -10.77
N ALA A 254 -10.53 -1.77 -10.48
CA ALA A 254 -9.11 -1.85 -10.77
C ALA A 254 -8.84 -2.96 -11.80
N TYR A 255 -7.71 -2.84 -12.50
CA TYR A 255 -7.32 -3.72 -13.62
C TYR A 255 -5.88 -4.23 -13.52
N THR A 256 -5.07 -3.64 -12.63
CA THR A 256 -3.67 -4.03 -12.46
C THR A 256 -3.58 -5.38 -11.75
N ILE A 257 -2.99 -6.39 -12.39
CA ILE A 257 -2.64 -7.66 -11.73
C ILE A 257 -1.50 -7.38 -10.76
N CYS A 258 -1.76 -7.48 -9.45
CA CYS A 258 -0.77 -7.26 -8.39
C CYS A 258 -1.16 -8.02 -7.11
N GLY A 259 -0.18 -8.19 -6.22
CA GLY A 259 -0.29 -9.03 -5.03
C GLY A 259 0.52 -10.33 -5.16
N THR A 260 0.29 -11.27 -4.25
CA THR A 260 0.97 -12.57 -4.20
C THR A 260 0.10 -13.65 -4.86
N LEU A 261 0.59 -14.30 -5.93
CA LEU A 261 -0.21 -15.15 -6.85
C LEU A 261 -1.16 -16.13 -6.14
N GLN A 262 -0.69 -16.86 -5.13
CA GLN A 262 -1.50 -17.85 -4.41
C GLN A 262 -2.71 -17.28 -3.65
N TYR A 263 -2.66 -15.99 -3.29
CA TYR A 263 -3.74 -15.29 -2.59
C TYR A 263 -4.64 -14.49 -3.54
N MET A 264 -4.33 -14.39 -4.83
CA MET A 264 -5.12 -13.60 -5.78
C MET A 264 -6.46 -14.28 -6.10
N ALA A 265 -7.50 -13.45 -6.23
CA ALA A 265 -8.81 -13.89 -6.68
C ALA A 265 -8.84 -14.19 -8.20
N PRO A 266 -9.76 -15.05 -8.69
CA PRO A 266 -9.87 -15.37 -10.12
C PRO A 266 -10.05 -14.13 -11.01
N GLU A 267 -10.82 -13.15 -10.54
CA GLU A 267 -11.03 -11.90 -11.27
C GLU A 267 -9.77 -11.02 -11.36
N VAL A 268 -8.83 -11.13 -10.41
CA VAL A 268 -7.53 -10.45 -10.46
C VAL A 268 -6.57 -11.20 -11.39
N LEU A 269 -6.52 -12.52 -11.27
CA LEU A 269 -5.65 -13.39 -12.08
C LEU A 269 -5.99 -13.34 -13.57
N SER A 270 -7.26 -13.12 -13.93
CA SER A 270 -7.69 -12.97 -15.33
C SER A 270 -7.32 -11.63 -15.96
N GLY A 271 -6.80 -10.66 -15.19
CA GLY A 271 -6.60 -9.27 -15.67
C GLY A 271 -7.90 -8.51 -15.92
N GLY A 272 -9.03 -9.06 -15.48
CA GLY A 272 -10.34 -8.43 -15.57
C GLY A 272 -10.55 -7.28 -14.59
N PRO A 273 -11.69 -6.58 -14.68
CA PRO A 273 -12.09 -5.61 -13.67
C PRO A 273 -12.37 -6.29 -12.32
N TYR A 274 -11.71 -5.82 -11.27
CA TYR A 274 -11.96 -6.28 -9.89
C TYR A 274 -12.22 -5.11 -8.92
N ASN A 275 -12.75 -5.46 -7.75
CA ASN A 275 -13.03 -4.52 -6.65
C ASN A 275 -12.67 -5.15 -5.30
N HIS A 276 -13.09 -4.53 -4.19
CA HIS A 276 -12.89 -4.98 -2.81
C HIS A 276 -13.21 -6.47 -2.53
N ALA A 277 -14.03 -7.12 -3.38
CA ALA A 277 -14.25 -8.57 -3.33
C ALA A 277 -12.95 -9.41 -3.34
N ALA A 278 -11.88 -8.89 -3.95
CA ALA A 278 -10.60 -9.59 -4.04
C ALA A 278 -9.95 -9.83 -2.66
N ASP A 279 -10.00 -8.85 -1.74
CA ASP A 279 -9.41 -9.01 -0.40
C ASP A 279 -10.12 -10.12 0.41
N TRP A 280 -11.43 -10.30 0.21
CA TRP A 280 -12.22 -11.35 0.85
C TRP A 280 -11.87 -12.76 0.35
N TRP A 281 -11.48 -12.90 -0.92
CA TRP A 281 -10.91 -14.15 -1.44
C TRP A 281 -9.56 -14.44 -0.78
N SER A 282 -8.68 -13.44 -0.70
CA SER A 282 -7.37 -13.59 -0.05
C SER A 282 -7.50 -13.97 1.43
N LEU A 283 -8.51 -13.44 2.14
CA LEU A 283 -8.89 -13.91 3.48
C LEU A 283 -9.30 -15.38 3.48
N GLY A 284 -10.12 -15.83 2.52
CA GLY A 284 -10.51 -17.23 2.37
C GLY A 284 -9.31 -18.16 2.19
N VAL A 285 -8.35 -17.79 1.34
CA VAL A 285 -7.09 -18.54 1.14
C VAL A 285 -6.30 -18.62 2.45
N LEU A 286 -6.16 -17.50 3.15
CA LEU A 286 -5.45 -17.44 4.43
C LEU A 286 -6.09 -18.35 5.49
N LEU A 287 -7.40 -18.27 5.68
CA LEU A 287 -8.11 -19.06 6.70
C LEU A 287 -8.07 -20.57 6.37
N PHE A 288 -8.09 -20.94 5.08
CA PHE A 288 -7.87 -22.32 4.65
C PHE A 288 -6.45 -22.79 5.03
N SER A 289 -5.42 -21.98 4.78
CA SER A 289 -4.03 -22.32 5.12
C SER A 289 -3.82 -22.49 6.62
N LEU A 290 -4.40 -21.61 7.45
CA LEU A 290 -4.37 -21.76 8.91
C LEU A 290 -5.10 -23.02 9.39
N ALA A 291 -6.21 -23.39 8.74
CA ALA A 291 -7.02 -24.55 9.13
C ALA A 291 -6.40 -25.90 8.73
N THR A 292 -5.67 -25.95 7.61
CA THR A 292 -5.24 -27.21 6.98
C THR A 292 -3.73 -27.41 6.92
N GLY A 293 -2.93 -26.40 7.29
CA GLY A 293 -1.46 -26.45 7.22
C GLY A 293 -0.90 -26.44 5.78
N LYS A 294 -1.75 -26.17 4.77
CA LYS A 294 -1.36 -26.08 3.36
C LYS A 294 -2.22 -25.07 2.61
N PHE A 295 -1.70 -24.52 1.51
CA PHE A 295 -2.50 -23.68 0.62
C PHE A 295 -3.59 -24.49 -0.10
N PRO A 296 -4.70 -23.86 -0.53
CA PRO A 296 -5.71 -24.52 -1.36
C PRO A 296 -5.11 -25.00 -2.69
N VAL A 297 -4.30 -24.14 -3.33
CA VAL A 297 -3.65 -24.38 -4.62
C VAL A 297 -2.14 -24.13 -4.48
N THR A 298 -1.34 -24.97 -5.15
CA THR A 298 0.12 -24.84 -5.22
C THR A 298 0.54 -23.54 -5.92
N ALA A 299 1.74 -23.03 -5.59
CA ALA A 299 2.29 -21.86 -6.26
C ALA A 299 2.57 -22.16 -7.74
N GLU A 300 2.01 -21.34 -8.63
CA GLU A 300 2.25 -21.42 -10.07
C GLU A 300 3.25 -20.36 -10.55
N ARG A 301 3.86 -20.62 -11.70
CA ARG A 301 4.93 -19.78 -12.27
C ARG A 301 4.47 -18.39 -12.73
N ASP A 302 3.19 -18.25 -13.08
CA ASP A 302 2.59 -17.05 -13.67
C ASP A 302 1.08 -16.98 -13.37
N HIS A 303 0.45 -15.83 -13.64
CA HIS A 303 -0.97 -15.60 -13.34
C HIS A 303 -1.93 -16.43 -14.22
N VAL A 304 -1.53 -16.87 -15.41
CA VAL A 304 -2.37 -17.67 -16.32
C VAL A 304 -2.41 -19.12 -15.83
N ALA A 305 -1.25 -19.67 -15.45
CA ALA A 305 -1.15 -20.97 -14.80
C ALA A 305 -1.90 -20.95 -13.44
N MET A 306 -1.70 -19.92 -12.62
CA MET A 306 -2.43 -19.76 -11.36
C MET A 306 -3.94 -19.68 -11.58
N LEU A 307 -4.42 -18.93 -12.59
CA LEU A 307 -5.84 -18.86 -12.94
C LEU A 307 -6.39 -20.23 -13.33
N ALA A 308 -5.67 -20.98 -14.16
CA ALA A 308 -6.08 -22.34 -14.54
C ALA A 308 -6.22 -23.24 -13.31
N SER A 309 -5.19 -23.28 -12.43
CA SER A 309 -5.20 -24.11 -11.22
C SER A 309 -6.27 -23.67 -10.22
N VAL A 310 -6.57 -22.37 -10.08
CA VAL A 310 -7.66 -21.85 -9.24
C VAL A 310 -9.05 -22.13 -9.83
N THR A 311 -9.21 -22.07 -11.16
CA THR A 311 -10.52 -22.25 -11.81
C THR A 311 -10.96 -23.73 -11.79
N HIS A 312 -9.99 -24.65 -11.94
CA HIS A 312 -10.20 -26.11 -11.85
C HIS A 312 -10.04 -26.65 -10.43
N TYR A 313 -9.92 -25.78 -9.41
CA TYR A 313 -9.85 -26.20 -8.02
C TYR A 313 -11.23 -26.65 -7.53
N ASP A 314 -11.55 -27.92 -7.76
CA ASP A 314 -12.64 -28.59 -7.07
C ASP A 314 -12.34 -28.57 -5.57
N SER A 315 -13.11 -27.76 -4.86
CA SER A 315 -12.83 -27.36 -3.48
C SER A 315 -13.26 -28.46 -2.51
N GLU A 316 -12.51 -29.57 -2.45
CA GLU A 316 -12.59 -30.52 -1.34
C GLU A 316 -12.00 -29.89 -0.06
N ILE A 317 -12.76 -28.96 0.51
CA ILE A 317 -12.57 -28.47 1.87
C ILE A 317 -12.62 -29.70 2.78
N PRO A 318 -11.55 -30.02 3.55
CA PRO A 318 -11.47 -31.29 4.25
C PRO A 318 -12.67 -31.52 5.18
N ALA A 319 -13.29 -32.71 5.08
CA ALA A 319 -14.44 -33.09 5.89
C ALA A 319 -14.15 -33.16 7.41
N SER A 320 -12.87 -33.07 7.80
CA SER A 320 -12.42 -32.91 9.18
C SER A 320 -12.60 -31.51 9.75
N LEU A 321 -12.85 -30.49 8.91
CA LEU A 321 -13.10 -29.12 9.37
C LEU A 321 -14.52 -28.96 9.92
N ASN A 322 -14.65 -28.10 10.94
CA ASN A 322 -15.93 -27.70 11.50
C ASN A 322 -16.88 -27.20 10.40
N GLN A 323 -18.15 -27.63 10.44
CA GLN A 323 -19.17 -27.26 9.44
C GLN A 323 -19.32 -25.74 9.28
N GLY A 324 -19.20 -24.97 10.37
CA GLY A 324 -19.19 -23.51 10.33
C GLY A 324 -17.97 -22.96 9.60
N LEU A 325 -16.76 -23.47 9.87
CA LEU A 325 -15.54 -23.05 9.17
C LEU A 325 -15.58 -23.44 7.69
N SER A 326 -16.00 -24.67 7.38
CA SER A 326 -16.15 -25.16 6.01
C SER A 326 -17.12 -24.28 5.20
N ARG A 327 -18.26 -23.92 5.80
CA ARG A 327 -19.21 -22.97 5.21
C ARG A 327 -18.59 -21.58 4.98
N LEU A 328 -17.87 -21.03 5.96
CA LEU A 328 -17.19 -19.74 5.82
C LEU A 328 -16.21 -19.75 4.64
N LEU A 329 -15.40 -20.81 4.53
CA LEU A 329 -14.43 -20.97 3.45
C LEU A 329 -15.11 -21.07 2.09
N HIS A 330 -16.23 -21.79 1.97
CA HIS A 330 -17.02 -21.86 0.73
C HIS A 330 -17.65 -20.50 0.36
N GLU A 331 -18.10 -19.70 1.33
CA GLU A 331 -18.67 -18.37 1.10
C GLU A 331 -17.60 -17.29 0.75
N LEU A 332 -16.36 -17.45 1.23
CA LEU A 332 -15.21 -16.59 0.90
C LEU A 332 -14.48 -16.99 -0.39
N LEU A 333 -14.31 -18.29 -0.66
CA LEU A 333 -13.69 -18.83 -1.87
C LEU A 333 -14.69 -19.00 -3.03
N CYS A 334 -15.79 -18.22 -3.01
CA CYS A 334 -16.73 -18.18 -4.12
C CYS A 334 -16.05 -17.55 -5.35
N GLN A 335 -15.98 -18.31 -6.46
CA GLN A 335 -15.33 -17.84 -7.70
C GLN A 335 -16.00 -16.58 -8.26
N ASN A 336 -17.34 -16.51 -8.27
CA ASN A 336 -18.05 -15.30 -8.69
C ASN A 336 -17.96 -14.24 -7.57
N PRO A 337 -17.24 -13.11 -7.77
CA PRO A 337 -17.11 -12.11 -6.72
C PRO A 337 -18.46 -11.57 -6.25
N LEU A 338 -19.48 -11.44 -7.11
CA LEU A 338 -20.78 -10.87 -6.75
C LEU A 338 -21.53 -11.66 -5.66
N HIS A 339 -21.27 -12.96 -5.53
CA HIS A 339 -21.86 -13.83 -4.50
C HIS A 339 -20.93 -14.05 -3.30
N ARG A 340 -19.69 -13.54 -3.35
CA ARG A 340 -18.69 -13.68 -2.29
C ARG A 340 -19.05 -12.86 -1.04
N LEU A 341 -18.93 -13.50 0.11
CA LEU A 341 -19.18 -12.92 1.44
C LEU A 341 -18.25 -11.72 1.69
N ARG A 342 -18.82 -10.62 2.21
CA ARG A 342 -18.15 -9.30 2.27
C ARG A 342 -18.68 -8.28 3.27
N TYR A 343 -19.89 -8.48 3.82
CA TYR A 343 -20.55 -7.47 4.66
C TYR A 343 -20.52 -7.86 6.12
N LEU A 344 -20.15 -6.94 7.02
CA LEU A 344 -20.00 -7.20 8.45
C LEU A 344 -21.23 -7.89 9.07
N HIS A 345 -22.45 -7.44 8.72
CA HIS A 345 -23.69 -8.03 9.24
C HIS A 345 -23.89 -9.49 8.84
N HIS A 346 -23.37 -9.94 7.68
CA HIS A 346 -23.38 -11.37 7.33
C HIS A 346 -22.39 -12.16 8.20
N PHE A 347 -21.18 -11.63 8.43
CA PHE A 347 -20.20 -12.27 9.33
C PHE A 347 -20.71 -12.38 10.77
N GLN A 348 -21.39 -11.34 11.28
CA GLN A 348 -21.97 -11.29 12.62
C GLN A 348 -23.03 -12.38 12.88
N VAL A 349 -23.81 -12.77 11.85
CA VAL A 349 -24.80 -13.85 11.95
C VAL A 349 -24.30 -15.21 11.46
N HIS A 350 -23.07 -15.28 10.93
CA HIS A 350 -22.55 -16.50 10.32
C HIS A 350 -22.19 -17.55 11.40
N PRO A 351 -22.59 -18.84 11.26
CA PRO A 351 -22.47 -19.84 12.33
C PRO A 351 -21.08 -20.02 12.93
N PHE A 352 -20.01 -19.82 12.15
CA PHE A 352 -18.63 -19.89 12.61
C PHE A 352 -18.29 -18.88 13.72
N PHE A 353 -18.92 -17.70 13.69
CA PHE A 353 -18.68 -16.61 14.64
C PHE A 353 -19.71 -16.57 15.78
N ARG A 354 -20.45 -17.65 16.01
CA ARG A 354 -21.44 -17.73 17.09
C ARG A 354 -20.78 -17.41 18.45
N GLY A 355 -21.27 -16.34 19.10
CA GLY A 355 -20.76 -15.87 20.39
C GLY A 355 -19.57 -14.90 20.31
N VAL A 356 -19.12 -14.53 19.10
CA VAL A 356 -18.11 -13.49 18.91
C VAL A 356 -18.79 -12.12 18.88
N ALA A 357 -18.41 -11.24 19.80
CA ALA A 357 -18.69 -9.82 19.66
C ALA A 357 -17.69 -9.24 18.64
N PHE A 358 -18.18 -8.76 17.50
CA PHE A 358 -17.39 -8.03 16.50
C PHE A 358 -17.13 -6.59 16.99
N ASP A 359 -16.41 -6.50 18.11
CA ASP A 359 -16.02 -5.28 18.79
C ASP A 359 -14.50 -5.34 19.05
N PRO A 360 -13.71 -4.34 18.63
CA PRO A 360 -12.26 -4.43 18.74
C PRO A 360 -11.73 -4.54 20.18
N GLU A 361 -12.36 -3.86 21.14
CA GLU A 361 -11.92 -3.87 22.54
C GLU A 361 -12.20 -5.22 23.21
N LEU A 362 -13.36 -5.82 22.91
CA LEU A 362 -13.73 -7.14 23.41
C LEU A 362 -12.86 -8.25 22.80
N LEU A 363 -12.53 -8.18 21.51
CA LEU A 363 -11.59 -9.11 20.87
C LEU A 363 -10.18 -8.97 21.46
N GLN A 364 -9.72 -7.75 21.72
CA GLN A 364 -8.44 -7.48 22.37
C GLN A 364 -8.45 -7.62 23.90
N LYS A 365 -9.51 -8.17 24.51
CA LYS A 365 -9.61 -8.28 25.97
C LYS A 365 -8.63 -9.31 26.56
N GLN A 366 -8.41 -10.42 25.88
CA GLN A 366 -7.55 -11.51 26.34
C GLN A 366 -6.35 -11.68 25.40
N PRO A 367 -5.12 -11.84 25.93
CA PRO A 367 -3.96 -12.13 25.10
C PRO A 367 -4.08 -13.50 24.42
N VAL A 368 -3.38 -13.66 23.30
CA VAL A 368 -3.40 -14.88 22.50
C VAL A 368 -2.27 -15.80 22.96
N ASN A 369 -2.47 -16.51 24.08
CA ASN A 369 -1.43 -17.24 24.82
C ASN A 369 -0.49 -18.10 23.94
N PHE A 370 -1.02 -18.91 23.02
CA PHE A 370 -0.18 -19.79 22.18
C PHE A 370 0.79 -19.01 21.27
N VAL A 371 0.43 -17.78 20.88
CA VAL A 371 1.31 -16.86 20.15
C VAL A 371 2.44 -16.39 21.07
N MET A 372 2.10 -15.95 22.29
CA MET A 372 3.08 -15.45 23.27
C MET A 372 4.08 -16.53 23.69
N GLU A 373 3.60 -17.76 23.92
CA GLU A 373 4.43 -18.94 24.23
C GLU A 373 5.41 -19.25 23.08
N THR A 374 4.94 -19.16 21.83
CA THR A 374 5.79 -19.37 20.65
C THR A 374 6.81 -18.22 20.49
N GLN A 375 6.40 -16.96 20.70
CA GLN A 375 7.30 -15.80 20.65
C GLN A 375 8.39 -15.86 21.72
N ALA A 376 8.07 -16.28 22.95
CA ALA A 376 9.03 -16.40 24.05
C ALA A 376 10.13 -17.45 23.80
N THR A 377 9.90 -18.38 22.87
CA THR A 377 10.83 -19.47 22.53
C THR A 377 11.80 -19.08 21.38
N GLN A 378 11.57 -17.96 20.69
CA GLN A 378 12.43 -17.51 19.59
C GLN A 378 13.70 -16.82 20.12
N PRO A 379 14.90 -17.18 19.62
CA PRO A 379 16.14 -16.52 20.04
C PRO A 379 16.17 -15.06 19.59
N SER A 380 16.65 -14.17 20.47
CA SER A 380 16.84 -12.76 20.13
C SER A 380 17.88 -12.61 19.00
N PRO A 381 17.61 -11.82 17.94
CA PRO A 381 18.58 -11.61 16.87
C PRO A 381 19.90 -11.03 17.41
N SER A 382 20.99 -11.74 17.16
CA SER A 382 22.32 -11.37 17.63
C SER A 382 23.00 -10.35 16.73
N GLU A 383 23.70 -9.42 17.39
CA GLU A 383 24.68 -8.46 16.88
C GLU A 383 24.24 -7.33 15.93
N SER A 384 24.70 -6.13 16.28
CA SER A 384 24.48 -4.90 15.53
C SER A 384 25.34 -4.85 14.27
N MET A 385 24.77 -5.20 13.12
CA MET A 385 25.40 -4.89 11.84
C MET A 385 25.46 -3.38 11.61
N LEU A 386 26.68 -2.84 11.50
CA LEU A 386 26.92 -1.43 11.21
C LEU A 386 26.51 -1.11 9.76
N PHE A 387 25.33 -0.54 9.57
CA PHE A 387 24.80 -0.17 8.26
C PHE A 387 25.50 1.11 7.75
N LYS A 388 26.66 0.93 7.08
CA LYS A 388 27.60 2.02 6.70
C LYS A 388 27.05 3.14 5.79
N ASP A 389 25.86 2.98 5.23
CA ASP A 389 25.27 3.90 4.24
C ASP A 389 24.03 4.67 4.73
N PHE A 390 23.74 4.67 6.04
CA PHE A 390 22.56 5.31 6.62
C PHE A 390 22.69 6.86 6.62
N ASP A 391 21.96 7.52 5.74
CA ASP A 391 22.09 8.94 5.40
C ASP A 391 21.11 9.85 6.19
N CYS A 392 20.99 9.60 7.51
CA CYS A 392 20.25 10.47 8.42
C CYS A 392 20.97 11.81 8.69
N ASN A 393 22.30 11.86 8.53
CA ASN A 393 23.08 13.07 8.75
C ASN A 393 23.05 13.98 7.51
N LEU A 394 22.17 14.97 7.56
CA LEU A 394 22.00 16.03 6.55
C LEU A 394 23.15 17.08 6.54
N GLU A 395 24.17 16.94 7.39
CA GLU A 395 25.29 17.90 7.55
C GLU A 395 25.93 18.32 6.23
N SER A 396 26.10 17.39 5.30
CA SER A 396 26.71 17.63 3.98
C SER A 396 25.80 18.36 2.97
N TYR A 397 24.76 19.07 3.41
CA TYR A 397 24.07 20.10 2.62
C TYR A 397 24.27 21.53 3.15
N LEU A 398 24.81 21.70 4.36
CA LEU A 398 25.06 23.02 4.96
C LEU A 398 26.53 23.46 4.88
N VAL A 399 27.43 22.56 4.48
CA VAL A 399 28.80 22.92 4.09
C VAL A 399 28.78 23.37 2.63
N HIS A 400 28.77 24.68 2.42
CA HIS A 400 29.00 25.27 1.10
C HIS A 400 30.37 24.83 0.52
N PRO A 401 30.50 24.72 -0.81
CA PRO A 401 31.80 24.83 -1.47
C PRO A 401 32.25 26.29 -1.42
N SER A 402 32.73 26.73 -0.25
CA SER A 402 33.41 28.01 -0.11
C SER A 402 34.82 27.91 -0.70
N LEU A 403 34.98 28.42 -1.92
CA LEU A 403 36.21 28.97 -2.52
C LEU A 403 37.48 28.12 -2.41
N ALA A 404 37.82 27.47 -3.53
CA ALA A 404 39.20 27.27 -3.99
C ALA A 404 39.20 27.40 -5.52
#